data_AF-A0A6A2R5U1-F1
#
_entry.id   AF-A0A6A2R5U1-F1
#
_cell.length_a   1.000
_cell.length_b   1.000
_cell.length_c   1.000
_cell.angle_alpha   90.00
_cell.angle_beta   90.00
_cell.angle_gamma   90.00
#
_symmetry.space_group_name_H-M   'P 1'
#
loop_
_entity.id
_entity.type
_entity.pdbx_description
1 polymer ?
#
loop_
_entity_poly.entity_id
_entity_poly.type
_entity_poly.pdbx_seq_one_letter_code
_entity_poly.pdbx_strand_id
1 'polypeptide(L)'
;MAQNFINGILIPEDGEPRRVALETDGRGLMGDALSRLVGGCFDTLPIVIPGVDLWVNDDGTSEFGPNRAIYATRAMEERGCLSQIDYRHVPAEGELYTILHGPIVALGFDPDSGASVSLTEEQAETVTEYFTETSPAGSGLLENLRLRLGLPSFAADPTDTSDPTGIATSSDVVTPSMKGL
;
A
#
# COMPACT_ATOMS: atom_id res chain seq x y z
N MET A 1 33.97 -8.92 11.54
CA MET A 1 33.37 -8.11 10.46
C MET A 1 32.26 -7.31 11.10
N ALA A 2 32.18 -6.00 10.86
CA ALA A 2 31.11 -5.18 11.41
C ALA A 2 29.79 -5.57 10.72
N GLN A 3 28.75 -5.90 11.49
CA GLN A 3 27.39 -6.04 10.98
C GLN A 3 26.90 -4.63 10.63
N ASN A 4 26.53 -4.42 9.37
CA ASN A 4 25.85 -3.20 8.95
C ASN A 4 24.35 -3.47 8.96
N PHE A 5 23.57 -2.46 9.37
CA PHE A 5 22.12 -2.56 9.41
C PHE A 5 21.51 -1.52 8.47
N ILE A 6 20.41 -1.89 7.84
CA ILE A 6 19.55 -1.00 7.06
C ILE A 6 18.23 -0.85 7.79
N ASN A 7 17.80 0.37 8.04
CA ASN A 7 16.51 0.65 8.68
C ASN A 7 15.42 0.79 7.61
N GLY A 8 14.33 0.07 7.82
CA GLY A 8 13.17 0.04 6.93
C GLY A 8 11.86 0.06 7.69
N ILE A 9 10.76 -0.06 6.95
CA ILE A 9 9.41 -0.27 7.50
C ILE A 9 8.89 -1.61 7.03
N LEU A 10 8.41 -2.44 7.95
CA LEU A 10 7.67 -3.65 7.66
C LEU A 10 6.17 -3.35 7.75
N ILE A 11 5.45 -3.69 6.69
CA ILE A 11 4.01 -3.61 6.59
C ILE A 11 3.47 -5.06 6.64
N PRO A 12 3.01 -5.52 7.81
CA PRO A 12 2.46 -6.87 7.95
C PRO A 12 1.08 -6.99 7.28
N GLU A 13 0.65 -8.22 6.98
CA GLU A 13 -0.66 -8.50 6.36
C GLU A 13 -1.83 -7.85 7.11
N ASP A 14 -1.92 -8.07 8.42
CA ASP A 14 -3.07 -7.63 9.24
C ASP A 14 -2.66 -6.66 10.35
N GLY A 15 -1.81 -5.68 10.06
CA GLY A 15 -1.43 -4.72 11.09
C GLY A 15 -0.75 -3.46 10.61
N GLU A 16 -0.43 -2.61 11.57
CA GLU A 16 0.18 -1.31 11.34
C GLU A 16 1.64 -1.43 10.86
N PRO A 17 2.11 -0.49 10.02
CA PRO A 17 3.52 -0.38 9.67
C PRO A 17 4.40 -0.24 10.91
N ARG A 18 5.55 -0.93 10.93
CA ARG A 18 6.52 -0.83 12.04
C ARG A 18 7.95 -0.79 11.55
N ARG A 19 8.80 -0.09 12.30
CA ARG A 19 10.24 -0.04 12.01
C ARG A 19 10.90 -1.40 12.18
N VAL A 20 11.82 -1.69 11.27
CA VAL A 20 12.67 -2.88 11.28
C VAL A 20 14.10 -2.53 10.93
N ALA A 21 15.04 -3.29 11.47
CA ALA A 21 16.45 -3.22 11.09
C ALA A 21 16.82 -4.54 10.41
N LEU A 22 17.29 -4.45 9.16
CA LEU A 22 17.74 -5.59 8.37
C LEU A 22 19.26 -5.70 8.47
N GLU A 23 19.74 -6.88 8.83
CA GLU A 23 21.16 -7.21 8.74
C GLU A 23 21.58 -7.25 7.28
N THR A 24 22.64 -6.52 6.94
CA THR A 24 23.34 -6.71 5.67
C THR A 24 24.53 -7.62 5.90
N ASP A 25 24.83 -8.49 4.95
CA ASP A 25 26.14 -9.11 4.92
C ASP A 25 27.22 -8.03 4.70
N GLY A 26 28.48 -8.35 4.96
CA GLY A 26 29.59 -7.41 4.77
C GLY A 26 29.80 -6.95 3.31
N ARG A 27 28.94 -7.37 2.37
CA ARG A 27 28.89 -6.97 0.97
C ARG A 27 27.66 -6.11 0.65
N GLY A 28 26.85 -5.75 1.65
CA GLY A 28 25.64 -4.96 1.49
C GLY A 28 24.44 -5.76 1.00
N LEU A 29 24.52 -7.10 0.94
CA LEU A 29 23.42 -7.95 0.53
C LEU A 29 22.55 -8.27 1.75
N MET A 30 21.25 -8.02 1.62
CA MET A 30 20.25 -8.24 2.67
C MET A 30 19.37 -9.47 2.41
N GLY A 31 19.75 -10.32 1.45
CA GLY A 31 18.91 -11.39 0.90
C GLY A 31 18.28 -12.30 1.96
N ASP A 32 19.07 -12.84 2.90
CA ASP A 32 18.55 -13.73 3.94
C ASP A 32 17.62 -13.00 4.92
N ALA A 33 17.97 -11.78 5.32
CA ALA A 33 17.16 -10.99 6.26
C ALA A 33 15.83 -10.57 5.61
N LEU A 34 15.88 -10.10 4.36
CA LEU A 34 14.73 -9.68 3.60
C LEU A 34 13.82 -10.86 3.25
N SER A 35 14.40 -11.98 2.77
CA SER A 35 13.65 -13.21 2.47
C SER A 35 12.88 -13.72 3.68
N ARG A 36 13.44 -13.65 4.89
CA ARG A 36 12.73 -14.01 6.12
C ARG A 36 11.56 -13.08 6.45
N LEU A 37 11.64 -11.80 6.08
CA LEU A 37 10.59 -10.83 6.36
C LEU A 37 9.44 -10.92 5.36
N VAL A 38 9.75 -10.99 4.06
CA VAL A 38 8.77 -11.10 2.97
C VAL A 38 8.27 -12.53 2.75
N GLY A 39 8.97 -13.53 3.32
CA GLY A 39 8.53 -14.92 3.35
C GLY A 39 8.91 -15.76 2.13
N GLY A 40 10.05 -15.49 1.48
CA GLY A 40 10.47 -16.28 0.31
C GLY A 40 11.35 -15.51 -0.67
N CYS A 41 11.24 -15.84 -1.95
CA CYS A 41 11.76 -15.05 -3.06
C CYS A 41 11.02 -13.71 -3.12
N PHE A 42 11.69 -12.68 -3.61
CA PHE A 42 11.15 -11.32 -3.58
C PHE A 42 11.45 -10.55 -4.85
N ASP A 43 10.58 -9.57 -5.12
CA ASP A 43 10.73 -8.59 -6.18
C ASP A 43 10.42 -7.18 -5.63
N THR A 44 10.72 -6.14 -6.42
CA THR A 44 10.52 -4.74 -6.03
C THR A 44 9.40 -4.05 -6.80
N LEU A 45 8.67 -3.20 -6.08
CA LEU A 45 7.77 -2.21 -6.66
C LEU A 45 8.28 -0.79 -6.32
N PRO A 46 9.01 -0.12 -7.24
CA PRO A 46 9.75 1.12 -6.96
C PRO A 46 8.95 2.41 -7.21
N ILE A 47 7.64 2.32 -7.49
CA ILE A 47 6.88 3.39 -8.14
C ILE A 47 5.93 4.16 -7.22
N VAL A 48 5.70 3.67 -6.00
CA VAL A 48 4.64 4.21 -5.11
C VAL A 48 5.09 5.47 -4.39
N ILE A 49 6.28 5.44 -3.79
CA ILE A 49 6.85 6.55 -3.01
C ILE A 49 8.23 6.87 -3.60
N PRO A 50 8.52 8.13 -3.97
CA PRO A 50 9.81 8.50 -4.55
C PRO A 50 11.00 8.13 -3.65
N GLY A 51 11.98 7.43 -4.24
CA GLY A 51 13.20 7.01 -3.54
C GLY A 51 13.00 5.88 -2.53
N VAL A 52 11.86 5.18 -2.58
CA VAL A 52 11.54 4.03 -1.74
C VAL A 52 11.13 2.85 -2.60
N ASP A 53 11.76 1.71 -2.35
CA ASP A 53 11.38 0.43 -2.96
C ASP A 53 10.53 -0.37 -1.98
N LEU A 54 9.39 -0.87 -2.48
CA LEU A 54 8.59 -1.86 -1.76
C LEU A 54 9.03 -3.25 -2.18
N TRP A 55 9.58 -4.00 -1.25
CA TRP A 55 9.99 -5.38 -1.41
C TRP A 55 8.83 -6.30 -1.02
N VAL A 56 8.41 -7.14 -1.95
CA VAL A 56 7.28 -8.05 -1.79
C VAL A 56 7.68 -9.47 -2.14
N ASN A 57 6.91 -10.44 -1.66
CA ASN A 57 7.09 -11.82 -2.06
C ASN A 57 6.70 -12.00 -3.54
N ASP A 58 7.58 -12.62 -4.34
CA ASP A 58 7.35 -12.86 -5.78
C ASP A 58 6.20 -13.84 -6.02
N ASP A 59 6.08 -14.86 -5.16
CA ASP A 59 5.00 -15.85 -5.15
C ASP A 59 3.79 -15.41 -4.31
N GLY A 60 3.75 -14.12 -3.94
CA GLY A 60 2.80 -13.52 -3.01
C GLY A 60 1.35 -13.89 -3.28
N THR A 61 0.93 -13.85 -4.54
CA THR A 61 -0.47 -14.15 -4.96
C THR A 61 -0.90 -15.60 -4.74
N SER A 62 0.06 -16.53 -4.65
CA SER A 62 -0.19 -17.97 -4.50
C SER A 62 0.03 -18.47 -3.08
N GLU A 63 0.94 -17.84 -2.33
CA GLU A 63 1.31 -18.26 -0.97
C GLU A 63 0.65 -17.42 0.13
N PHE A 64 0.24 -16.18 -0.16
CA PHE A 64 -0.21 -15.22 0.84
C PHE A 64 -1.58 -14.59 0.52
N GLY A 65 -2.19 -14.02 1.56
CA GLY A 65 -3.41 -13.24 1.42
C GLY A 65 -3.15 -11.86 0.78
N PRO A 66 -4.18 -11.22 0.23
CA PRO A 66 -4.12 -9.82 -0.17
C PRO A 66 -3.82 -8.94 1.05
N ASN A 67 -2.74 -8.16 0.98
CA ASN A 67 -2.28 -7.30 2.06
C ASN A 67 -2.71 -5.85 1.82
N ARG A 68 -2.06 -5.16 0.87
CA ARG A 68 -2.24 -3.72 0.63
C ARG A 68 -2.68 -3.43 -0.79
N ALA A 69 -3.70 -2.60 -0.93
CA ALA A 69 -4.08 -2.01 -2.21
C ALA A 69 -3.13 -0.85 -2.55
N ILE A 70 -2.65 -0.79 -3.77
CA ILE A 70 -1.83 0.31 -4.27
C ILE A 70 -2.64 1.07 -5.29
N TYR A 71 -2.75 2.38 -5.06
CA TYR A 71 -3.45 3.31 -5.92
C TYR A 71 -2.46 4.06 -6.81
N ALA A 72 -2.85 4.32 -8.04
CA ALA A 72 -2.04 5.00 -9.02
C ALA A 72 -1.76 6.43 -8.56
N THR A 73 -0.50 6.85 -8.63
CA THR A 73 -0.14 8.25 -8.42
C THR A 73 -0.23 9.01 -9.74
N ARG A 74 -0.35 10.33 -9.69
CA ARG A 74 -0.24 11.17 -10.89
C ARG A 74 1.02 10.89 -11.71
N ALA A 75 2.14 10.61 -11.05
CA ALA A 75 3.40 10.28 -11.72
C ALA A 75 3.30 8.96 -12.49
N MET A 76 2.54 7.96 -12.01
CA MET A 76 2.29 6.72 -12.74
C MET A 76 1.43 6.95 -13.98
N GLU A 77 0.38 7.76 -13.84
CA GLU A 77 -0.51 8.13 -14.95
C GLU A 77 0.27 8.87 -16.05
N GLU A 78 1.04 9.91 -15.69
CA GLU A 78 1.84 10.70 -16.63
C GLU A 78 2.93 9.87 -17.33
N ARG A 79 3.46 8.85 -16.66
CA ARG A 79 4.43 7.90 -17.23
C ARG A 79 3.80 6.80 -18.08
N GLY A 80 2.48 6.67 -18.06
CA GLY A 80 1.78 5.61 -18.79
C GLY A 80 1.99 4.22 -18.18
N CYS A 81 2.16 4.12 -16.86
CA CYS A 81 2.28 2.82 -16.18
C CYS A 81 0.98 2.04 -16.34
N LEU A 82 1.03 0.84 -16.93
CA LEU A 82 -0.16 0.01 -17.09
C LEU A 82 -0.61 -0.59 -15.75
N SER A 83 -1.92 -0.66 -15.53
CA SER A 83 -2.53 -1.35 -14.39
C SER A 83 -2.00 -2.79 -14.29
N GLN A 84 -1.60 -3.20 -13.09
CA GLN A 84 -1.17 -4.60 -12.84
C GLN A 84 -2.37 -5.52 -12.59
N ILE A 85 -3.58 -4.98 -12.53
CA ILE A 85 -4.80 -5.76 -12.40
C ILE A 85 -5.20 -6.39 -13.74
N ASP A 86 -5.18 -5.60 -14.83
CA ASP A 86 -5.65 -6.06 -16.14
C ASP A 86 -4.66 -5.88 -17.30
N TYR A 87 -3.57 -5.13 -17.09
CA TYR A 87 -2.54 -4.81 -18.08
C TYR A 87 -3.07 -4.19 -19.39
N ARG A 88 -4.20 -3.48 -19.34
CA ARG A 88 -4.89 -2.97 -20.55
C ARG A 88 -5.02 -1.46 -20.63
N HIS A 89 -4.98 -0.75 -19.51
CA HIS A 89 -5.04 0.71 -19.48
C HIS A 89 -4.02 1.31 -18.53
N VAL A 90 -3.83 2.62 -18.70
CA VAL A 90 -3.14 3.47 -17.74
C VAL A 90 -4.19 3.93 -16.73
N PRO A 91 -4.08 3.55 -15.45
CA PRO A 91 -5.01 3.98 -14.42
C PRO A 91 -4.85 5.49 -14.14
N ALA A 92 -5.96 6.17 -13.89
CA ALA A 92 -5.95 7.57 -13.49
C ALA A 92 -5.44 7.71 -12.04
N GLU A 93 -4.94 8.88 -11.65
CA GLU A 93 -4.58 9.15 -10.25
C GLU A 93 -5.71 8.74 -9.28
N GLY A 94 -5.34 7.99 -8.25
CA GLY A 94 -6.24 7.40 -7.27
C GLY A 94 -6.75 6.02 -7.66
N GLU A 95 -6.84 5.66 -8.94
CA GLU A 95 -7.39 4.36 -9.36
C GLU A 95 -6.53 3.18 -8.86
N LEU A 96 -7.16 2.04 -8.56
CA LEU A 96 -6.46 0.82 -8.14
C LEU A 96 -5.43 0.38 -9.21
N TYR A 97 -4.15 0.40 -8.83
CA TYR A 97 -3.04 0.01 -9.68
C TYR A 97 -2.66 -1.47 -9.50
N THR A 98 -2.54 -1.93 -8.26
CA THR A 98 -2.25 -3.33 -7.93
C THR A 98 -2.70 -3.69 -6.52
N ILE A 99 -2.67 -4.99 -6.18
CA ILE A 99 -2.81 -5.48 -4.82
C ILE A 99 -1.56 -6.28 -4.44
N LEU A 100 -0.85 -5.83 -3.41
CA LEU A 100 0.31 -6.52 -2.86
C LEU A 100 -0.16 -7.62 -1.91
N HIS A 101 0.54 -8.75 -1.93
CA HIS A 101 0.20 -9.94 -1.15
C HIS A 101 1.35 -10.30 -0.19
N GLY A 102 1.01 -10.81 0.98
CA GLY A 102 2.00 -11.14 2.01
C GLY A 102 2.68 -9.91 2.64
N PRO A 103 3.62 -10.11 3.57
CA PRO A 103 4.34 -9.02 4.22
C PRO A 103 5.17 -8.19 3.22
N ILE A 104 5.17 -6.87 3.39
CA ILE A 104 5.88 -5.92 2.52
C ILE A 104 6.96 -5.22 3.33
N VAL A 105 8.14 -5.02 2.76
CA VAL A 105 9.22 -4.26 3.38
C VAL A 105 9.55 -3.04 2.53
N ALA A 106 9.44 -1.84 3.09
CA ALA A 106 9.86 -0.61 2.44
C ALA A 106 11.31 -0.25 2.84
N LEU A 107 12.17 -0.04 1.85
CA LEU A 107 13.56 0.39 2.01
C LEU A 107 13.84 1.62 1.16
N GLY A 108 14.79 2.45 1.59
CA GLY A 108 15.27 3.55 0.75
C GLY A 108 16.04 3.01 -0.45
N PHE A 109 16.03 3.74 -1.55
CA PHE A 109 16.77 3.41 -2.76
C PHE A 109 17.72 4.55 -3.14
N ASP A 110 19.00 4.22 -3.32
CA ASP A 110 20.00 5.15 -3.84
C ASP A 110 20.15 4.95 -5.36
N PRO A 111 19.67 5.90 -6.19
CA PRO A 111 19.74 5.77 -7.64
C PRO A 111 21.16 5.85 -8.20
N ASP A 112 22.12 6.42 -7.48
CA ASP A 112 23.50 6.55 -7.96
C ASP A 112 24.25 5.22 -7.88
N SER A 113 24.04 4.48 -6.79
CA SER A 113 24.65 3.15 -6.58
C SER A 113 23.77 1.99 -7.03
N GLY A 114 22.45 2.22 -7.18
CA GLY A 114 21.46 1.18 -7.44
C GLY A 114 21.22 0.25 -6.25
N ALA A 115 21.60 0.66 -5.05
CA ALA A 115 21.53 -0.15 -3.84
C ALA A 115 20.40 0.29 -2.91
N SER A 116 19.86 -0.66 -2.15
CA SER A 116 18.98 -0.33 -1.03
C SER A 116 19.78 0.30 0.11
N VAL A 117 19.21 1.34 0.71
CA VAL A 117 19.76 2.11 1.81
C VAL A 117 18.73 2.25 2.94
N SER A 118 19.16 2.74 4.09
CA SER A 118 18.22 3.06 5.17
C SER A 118 17.27 4.15 4.72
N LEU A 119 16.00 4.03 5.10
CA LEU A 119 15.05 5.13 4.96
C LEU A 119 15.55 6.34 5.77
N THR A 120 15.40 7.54 5.21
CA THR A 120 15.44 8.76 6.01
C THR A 120 14.21 8.81 6.93
N GLU A 121 14.25 9.68 7.95
CA GLU A 121 13.11 9.84 8.85
C GLU A 121 11.84 10.28 8.10
N GLU A 122 11.99 11.25 7.18
CA GLU A 122 10.90 11.74 6.32
C GLU A 122 10.32 10.63 5.43
N GLN A 123 11.18 9.78 4.84
CA GLN A 123 10.70 8.64 4.06
C GLN A 123 9.96 7.62 4.94
N ALA A 124 10.46 7.35 6.15
CA ALA A 124 9.81 6.43 7.07
C ALA A 124 8.43 6.94 7.53
N GLU A 125 8.30 8.25 7.79
CA GLU A 125 7.02 8.90 8.07
C GLU A 125 6.08 8.80 6.88
N THR A 126 6.54 9.15 5.67
CA THR A 126 5.74 9.09 4.44
C THR A 126 5.22 7.68 4.14
N VAL A 127 6.07 6.66 4.29
CA VAL A 127 5.67 5.25 4.13
C VAL A 127 4.63 4.87 5.17
N THR A 128 4.83 5.27 6.43
CA THR A 128 3.90 4.94 7.51
C THR A 128 2.54 5.58 7.28
N GLU A 129 2.50 6.87 6.95
CA GLU A 129 1.28 7.62 6.62
C GLU A 129 0.56 6.98 5.43
N TYR A 130 1.26 6.68 4.34
CA TYR A 130 0.66 6.02 3.17
C TYR A 130 -0.02 4.69 3.54
N PHE A 131 0.63 3.83 4.31
CA PHE A 131 0.09 2.51 4.69
C PHE A 131 -0.85 2.53 5.91
N THR A 132 -1.15 3.71 6.43
CA THR A 132 -2.14 3.93 7.50
C THR A 132 -3.38 4.66 6.97
N GLU A 133 -3.20 5.65 6.10
CA GLU A 133 -4.26 6.52 5.63
C GLU A 133 -4.75 6.13 4.22
N THR A 134 -3.85 6.00 3.26
CA THR A 134 -4.18 5.71 1.85
C THR A 134 -4.40 4.22 1.60
N SER A 135 -3.56 3.38 2.20
CA SER A 135 -3.61 1.92 2.10
C SER A 135 -3.59 1.28 3.48
N PRO A 136 -4.66 1.45 4.28
CA PRO A 136 -4.75 0.89 5.63
C PRO A 136 -4.73 -0.64 5.63
N ALA A 137 -4.52 -1.23 6.80
CA ALA A 137 -4.65 -2.67 6.99
C ALA A 137 -6.01 -3.19 6.48
N GLY A 138 -5.99 -4.28 5.70
CA GLY A 138 -7.18 -4.85 5.07
C GLY A 138 -7.62 -4.21 3.76
N SER A 139 -6.98 -3.14 3.29
CA SER A 139 -7.30 -2.49 2.00
C SER A 139 -7.18 -3.47 0.82
N GLY A 140 -6.14 -4.30 0.80
CA GLY A 140 -5.91 -5.29 -0.25
C GLY A 140 -7.01 -6.35 -0.30
N LEU A 141 -7.46 -6.83 0.87
CA LEU A 141 -8.55 -7.80 0.95
C LEU A 141 -9.85 -7.21 0.41
N LEU A 142 -10.15 -5.95 0.78
CA LEU A 142 -11.38 -5.30 0.40
C LEU A 142 -11.45 -5.00 -1.10
N GLU A 143 -10.36 -4.51 -1.69
CA GLU A 143 -10.28 -4.31 -3.14
C GLU A 143 -10.34 -5.64 -3.91
N ASN A 144 -9.67 -6.70 -3.42
CA ASN A 144 -9.77 -8.04 -4.02
C ASN A 144 -11.22 -8.56 -3.98
N LEU A 145 -11.96 -8.34 -2.90
CA LEU A 145 -13.38 -8.71 -2.82
C LEU A 145 -14.23 -7.92 -3.83
N ARG A 146 -13.98 -6.61 -3.99
CA ARG A 146 -14.68 -5.78 -4.98
C ARG A 146 -14.43 -6.25 -6.40
N LEU A 147 -13.18 -6.53 -6.77
CA LEU A 147 -12.82 -7.09 -8.07
C LEU A 147 -13.56 -8.40 -8.34
N ARG A 148 -13.60 -9.31 -7.36
CA ARG A 148 -14.31 -10.60 -7.47
C ARG A 148 -15.83 -10.46 -7.61
N LEU A 149 -16.40 -9.41 -7.03
CA LEU A 149 -17.84 -9.11 -7.09
C LEU A 149 -18.22 -8.19 -8.26
N GLY A 150 -17.26 -7.69 -9.04
CA GLY A 150 -17.49 -6.75 -10.13
C GLY A 150 -17.90 -5.35 -9.66
N LEU A 151 -17.47 -4.94 -8.47
CA LEU A 151 -17.70 -3.60 -7.90
C LEU A 151 -16.54 -2.65 -8.26
N PRO A 152 -16.79 -1.33 -8.35
CA PRO A 152 -15.73 -0.35 -8.55
C PRO A 152 -14.76 -0.32 -7.34
N SER A 153 -13.52 0.08 -7.59
CA SER A 153 -12.53 0.35 -6.54
C SER A 153 -12.89 1.59 -5.71
N PHE A 154 -12.28 1.77 -4.53
CA PHE A 154 -12.64 2.90 -3.65
C PHE A 154 -12.47 4.26 -4.32
N ALA A 155 -11.34 4.48 -4.96
CA ALA A 155 -11.06 5.74 -5.62
C ALA A 155 -11.90 5.98 -6.89
N ALA A 156 -12.56 4.94 -7.40
CA ALA A 156 -13.47 5.06 -8.53
C ALA A 156 -14.93 5.32 -8.10
N ASP A 157 -15.24 5.40 -6.80
CA ASP A 157 -16.57 5.79 -6.33
C ASP A 157 -16.71 7.32 -6.37
N PRO A 158 -17.50 7.88 -7.30
CA PRO A 158 -17.66 9.34 -7.45
C PRO A 158 -18.40 10.00 -6.28
N THR A 159 -18.78 9.25 -5.25
CA THR A 159 -19.47 9.77 -4.06
C THR A 159 -18.56 10.06 -2.87
N ASP A 160 -17.27 9.69 -2.90
CA ASP A 160 -16.34 9.98 -1.80
C ASP A 160 -15.68 11.36 -1.95
N THR A 161 -16.50 12.40 -1.82
CA THR A 161 -16.07 13.76 -1.50
C THR A 161 -16.40 14.02 -0.04
N SER A 162 -15.77 13.28 0.88
CA SER A 162 -15.90 13.59 2.30
C SER A 162 -15.13 14.87 2.63
N ASP A 163 -15.81 16.00 2.57
CA ASP A 163 -15.45 17.22 3.31
C ASP A 163 -15.40 16.88 4.82
N PRO A 164 -14.27 17.06 5.53
CA PRO A 164 -14.13 16.62 6.93
C PRO A 164 -14.71 17.62 7.94
N THR A 165 -15.72 18.42 7.58
CA THR A 165 -16.32 19.38 8.52
C THR A 165 -17.83 19.47 8.35
N GLY A 166 -18.59 18.76 9.20
CA GLY A 166 -20.04 18.85 9.15
C GLY A 166 -20.79 17.94 10.12
N ILE A 167 -20.47 18.00 11.41
CA ILE A 167 -21.43 17.60 12.44
C ILE A 167 -22.68 18.49 12.32
N ALA A 168 -23.77 17.94 11.79
CA ALA A 168 -25.10 18.52 11.91
C ALA A 168 -26.04 17.47 12.52
N THR A 169 -26.22 17.58 13.83
CA THR A 169 -27.34 17.01 14.55
C THR A 169 -28.65 17.46 13.93
N SER A 170 -29.54 16.54 13.58
CA SER A 170 -30.96 16.87 13.40
C SER A 170 -31.81 15.79 14.04
N SER A 171 -32.20 16.06 15.28
CA SER A 171 -33.43 15.56 15.86
C SER A 171 -34.58 16.13 15.05
N ASP A 172 -35.45 15.29 14.48
CA ASP A 172 -36.87 15.62 14.43
C ASP A 172 -37.73 14.35 14.27
N VAL A 173 -38.51 14.13 15.31
CA VAL A 173 -39.57 13.13 15.45
C VAL A 173 -40.74 13.52 14.55
N VAL A 174 -41.19 12.61 13.69
CA VAL A 174 -42.48 12.75 12.98
C VAL A 174 -43.47 11.72 13.52
N THR A 175 -44.47 12.20 14.25
CA THR A 175 -45.68 11.44 14.60
C THR A 175 -46.64 11.33 13.40
N PRO A 176 -47.33 10.19 13.20
CA PRO A 176 -48.25 10.02 12.07
C PRO A 176 -49.63 10.59 12.40
N SER A 177 -50.22 11.34 11.45
CA SER A 177 -51.60 11.83 11.54
C SER A 177 -52.54 10.89 10.78
N MET A 178 -53.41 10.18 11.52
CA MET A 178 -54.54 9.43 10.99
C MET A 178 -55.60 10.39 10.44
N LYS A 179 -56.02 10.20 9.18
CA LYS A 179 -57.32 10.70 8.70
C LYS A 179 -58.26 9.52 8.51
N GLY A 180 -59.32 9.50 9.32
CA GLY A 180 -60.48 8.64 9.16
C GLY A 180 -61.67 9.42 8.61
N LEU A 181 -62.55 8.63 7.96
CA LEU A 181 -63.86 8.90 7.37
C LEU A 181 -63.93 9.82 6.13
#